data_AF-A0A7W1F665-F1
#
_entry.id   AF-A0A7W1F665-F1
#
_cell.length_a   1.000
_cell.length_b   1.000
_cell.length_c   1.000
_cell.angle_alpha   90.00
_cell.angle_beta   90.00
_cell.angle_gamma   90.00
#
_symmetry.space_group_name_H-M   'P 1'
#
loop_
_entity.id
_entity.type
_entity.pdbx_description
1 polymer ?
#
loop_
_entity_poly.entity_id
_entity_poly.type
_entity_poly.pdbx_seq_one_letter_code
_entity_poly.pdbx_strand_id
1 'polypeptide(L)'
;LQHFGREGGNQSLERSTLAGLGAALAAVTDMRRREGLALLASFRAQAADLRRMHVDIGSLAVGRAAKHRDALSARLREALGAAHPVPDEVLVRELAVYADRIDVSEELVRLASHLDALDQLLSAADDAVGRKLEFLLQELGREVNTTGAKSNDAALTRLVLDAKAVLEQMREQAANVA
;
A
#
# COMPACT_ATOMS: atom_id res chain seq x y z
N LEU A 1 -56.33 -43.05 -16.23
CA LEU A 1 -56.17 -42.49 -14.87
C LEU A 1 -54.71 -42.35 -14.40
N GLN A 2 -53.69 -42.82 -15.14
CA GLN A 2 -52.27 -42.70 -14.74
C GLN A 2 -51.57 -41.39 -15.16
N HIS A 3 -52.23 -40.50 -15.93
CA HIS A 3 -51.61 -39.26 -16.43
C HIS A 3 -51.67 -38.08 -15.44
N PHE A 4 -52.71 -38.01 -14.59
CA PHE A 4 -52.92 -36.87 -13.67
C PHE A 4 -51.92 -36.79 -12.50
N GLY A 5 -51.27 -37.90 -12.12
CA GLY A 5 -50.31 -37.92 -11.01
C GLY A 5 -48.90 -37.43 -11.39
N ARG A 6 -48.52 -37.51 -12.67
CA ARG A 6 -47.17 -37.10 -13.13
C ARG A 6 -47.04 -35.58 -13.29
N GLU A 7 -48.09 -34.90 -13.72
CA GLU A 7 -48.08 -33.43 -13.89
C GLU A 7 -48.04 -32.69 -12.54
N GLY A 8 -48.79 -33.14 -11.54
CA GLY A 8 -48.76 -32.56 -10.19
C GLY A 8 -47.44 -32.81 -9.45
N GLY A 9 -46.83 -33.98 -9.64
CA GLY A 9 -45.50 -34.30 -9.12
C GLY A 9 -44.40 -33.44 -9.76
N ASN A 10 -44.49 -33.19 -11.07
CA ASN A 10 -43.53 -32.35 -11.79
C ASN A 10 -43.60 -30.88 -11.35
N GLN A 11 -44.81 -30.33 -11.17
CA GLN A 11 -45.01 -28.97 -10.66
C GLN A 11 -44.60 -28.80 -9.19
N SER A 12 -44.66 -29.87 -8.38
CA SER A 12 -44.17 -29.85 -6.99
C SER A 12 -42.64 -29.90 -6.93
N LEU A 13 -42.01 -30.72 -7.78
CA LEU A 13 -40.55 -30.79 -7.92
C LEU A 13 -39.98 -29.47 -8.43
N GLU A 14 -40.59 -28.88 -9.47
CA GLU A 14 -40.18 -27.60 -10.02
C GLU A 14 -40.23 -26.48 -8.98
N ARG A 15 -41.33 -26.38 -8.22
CA ARG A 15 -41.45 -25.39 -7.12
C ARG A 15 -40.41 -25.59 -6.03
N SER A 16 -40.18 -26.84 -5.61
CA SER A 16 -39.17 -27.16 -4.59
C SER A 16 -37.75 -26.81 -5.08
N THR A 17 -37.46 -27.10 -6.35
CA THR A 17 -36.15 -26.83 -6.97
C THR A 17 -35.90 -25.33 -7.10
N LEU A 18 -36.90 -24.56 -7.56
CA LEU A 18 -36.81 -23.09 -7.65
C LEU A 18 -36.67 -22.43 -6.27
N ALA A 19 -37.39 -22.93 -5.26
CA ALA A 19 -37.27 -22.45 -3.88
C ALA A 19 -35.87 -22.75 -3.31
N GLY A 20 -35.35 -23.96 -3.52
CA GLY A 20 -34.00 -24.34 -3.12
C GLY A 20 -32.92 -23.51 -3.80
N LEU A 21 -33.06 -23.25 -5.11
CA LEU A 21 -32.16 -22.37 -5.86
C LEU A 21 -32.20 -20.93 -5.33
N GLY A 22 -33.40 -20.40 -5.06
CA GLY A 22 -33.56 -19.06 -4.48
C GLY A 22 -32.87 -18.94 -3.12
N ALA A 23 -33.02 -19.93 -2.25
CA ALA A 23 -32.35 -19.98 -0.95
C ALA A 23 -30.82 -20.06 -1.09
N ALA A 24 -30.31 -20.88 -2.02
CA ALA A 24 -28.88 -21.00 -2.28
C ALA A 24 -28.28 -19.68 -2.80
N LEU A 25 -28.96 -19.02 -3.75
CA LEU A 25 -28.54 -17.72 -4.27
C LEU A 25 -28.51 -16.65 -3.16
N ALA A 26 -29.56 -16.59 -2.33
CA ALA A 26 -29.61 -15.66 -1.20
C ALA A 26 -28.47 -15.91 -0.19
N ALA A 27 -28.17 -17.17 0.10
CA ALA A 27 -27.07 -17.53 0.98
C ALA A 27 -25.71 -17.10 0.42
N VAL A 28 -25.47 -17.28 -0.89
CA VAL A 28 -24.24 -16.83 -1.56
C VAL A 28 -24.12 -15.31 -1.53
N THR A 29 -25.21 -14.56 -1.78
CA THR A 29 -25.21 -13.09 -1.72
C THR A 29 -24.89 -12.59 -0.31
N ASP A 30 -25.50 -13.17 0.73
CA ASP A 30 -25.22 -12.77 2.12
C ASP A 30 -23.79 -13.12 2.55
N MET A 31 -23.27 -14.28 2.13
CA MET A 31 -21.85 -14.62 2.35
C MET A 31 -20.91 -13.59 1.71
N ARG A 32 -21.12 -13.26 0.42
CA ARG A 32 -20.31 -12.26 -0.29
C ARG A 32 -20.36 -10.89 0.37
N ARG A 33 -21.55 -10.48 0.85
CA ARG A 33 -21.71 -9.20 1.56
C ARG A 33 -20.91 -9.17 2.87
N ARG A 34 -20.96 -10.24 3.67
CA ARG A 34 -20.18 -10.32 4.92
C ARG A 34 -18.67 -10.31 4.67
N GLU A 35 -18.23 -11.05 3.66
CA GLU A 35 -16.82 -11.08 3.25
C GLU A 35 -16.34 -9.70 2.79
N GLY A 36 -17.11 -9.01 1.93
CA GLY A 36 -16.78 -7.66 1.49
C GLY A 36 -16.69 -6.64 2.63
N LEU A 37 -17.57 -6.73 3.63
CA LEU A 37 -17.50 -5.87 4.83
C LEU A 37 -16.25 -6.15 5.67
N ALA A 38 -15.88 -7.42 5.84
CA ALA A 38 -14.67 -7.80 6.57
C ALA A 38 -13.40 -7.33 5.83
N LEU A 39 -13.37 -7.49 4.50
CA LEU A 39 -12.28 -7.03 3.66
C LEU A 39 -12.11 -5.51 3.72
N LEU A 40 -13.22 -4.77 3.62
CA LEU A 40 -13.20 -3.31 3.72
C LEU A 40 -12.64 -2.83 5.06
N ALA A 41 -13.01 -3.50 6.17
CA ALA A 41 -12.45 -3.19 7.48
C ALA A 41 -10.94 -3.47 7.53
N SER A 42 -10.47 -4.59 6.94
CA SER A 42 -9.05 -4.91 6.82
C SER A 42 -8.29 -3.82 6.05
N PHE A 43 -8.78 -3.45 4.85
CA PHE A 43 -8.11 -2.44 4.03
C PHE A 43 -8.02 -1.08 4.71
N ARG A 44 -9.04 -0.67 5.47
CA ARG A 44 -9.00 0.58 6.24
C ARG A 44 -7.94 0.53 7.35
N ALA A 45 -7.81 -0.59 8.05
CA ALA A 45 -6.77 -0.76 9.07
C ALA A 45 -5.37 -0.69 8.45
N GLN A 46 -5.16 -1.39 7.33
CA GLN A 46 -3.88 -1.39 6.60
C GLN A 46 -3.55 -0.01 6.02
N ALA A 47 -4.53 0.73 5.49
CA ALA A 47 -4.33 2.10 5.03
C ALA A 47 -3.90 3.03 6.18
N ALA A 48 -4.48 2.88 7.37
CA ALA A 48 -4.07 3.62 8.56
C ALA A 48 -2.64 3.26 9.00
N ASP A 49 -2.25 1.99 8.91
CA ASP A 49 -0.87 1.55 9.17
C ASP A 49 0.13 2.17 8.19
N LEU A 50 -0.20 2.20 6.89
CA LEU A 50 0.62 2.85 5.86
C LEU A 50 0.75 4.36 6.12
N ARG A 51 -0.32 5.05 6.55
CA ARG A 51 -0.25 6.46 6.92
C ARG A 51 0.66 6.71 8.10
N ARG A 52 0.60 5.88 9.14
CA ARG A 52 1.50 5.98 10.29
C ARG A 52 2.96 5.82 9.84
N MET A 53 3.25 4.79 9.05
CA MET A 53 4.59 4.56 8.51
C MET A 53 5.06 5.72 7.62
N HIS A 54 4.19 6.30 6.80
CA HIS A 54 4.49 7.50 6.00
C HIS A 54 4.94 8.68 6.89
N VAL A 55 4.22 8.95 7.99
CA VAL A 55 4.59 10.01 8.95
C VAL A 55 5.93 9.72 9.64
N ASP A 56 6.16 8.47 10.03
CA ASP A 56 7.42 8.05 10.67
C ASP A 56 8.61 8.19 9.70
N ILE A 57 8.43 7.77 8.44
CA ILE A 57 9.45 7.95 7.39
C ILE A 57 9.74 9.44 7.17
N GLY A 58 8.70 10.27 7.08
CA GLY A 58 8.86 11.72 6.94
C GLY A 58 9.66 12.32 8.10
N SER A 59 9.35 11.91 9.33
CA SER A 59 10.06 12.36 10.53
C SER A 59 11.54 11.95 10.53
N LEU A 60 11.86 10.74 10.07
CA LEU A 60 13.24 10.25 9.94
C LEU A 60 13.98 10.90 8.76
N ALA A 61 13.28 11.30 7.70
CA ALA A 61 13.87 11.96 6.55
C ALA A 61 14.38 13.36 6.88
N VAL A 62 13.72 14.07 7.80
CA VAL A 62 14.10 15.43 8.22
C VAL A 62 15.53 15.48 8.75
N GLY A 63 16.33 16.37 8.18
CA GLY A 63 17.69 16.66 8.64
C GLY A 63 18.74 15.60 8.29
N ARG A 64 18.40 14.54 7.53
CA ARG A 64 19.38 13.51 7.10
C ARG A 64 20.52 14.08 6.27
N ALA A 65 20.23 14.99 5.34
CA ALA A 65 21.27 15.63 4.52
C ALA A 65 22.29 16.40 5.39
N ALA A 66 21.81 17.14 6.39
CA ALA A 66 22.67 17.87 7.31
C ALA A 66 23.53 16.92 8.17
N LYS A 67 22.93 15.86 8.75
CA LYS A 67 23.67 14.85 9.53
C LYS A 67 24.74 14.15 8.68
N HIS A 68 24.42 13.81 7.44
CA HIS A 68 25.40 13.19 6.55
C HIS A 68 26.54 14.13 6.19
N ARG A 69 26.23 15.40 5.91
CA ARG A 69 27.25 16.43 5.66
C ARG A 69 28.26 16.50 6.80
N ASP A 70 27.76 16.59 8.03
CA ASP A 70 28.61 16.77 9.19
C ASP A 70 29.49 15.53 9.42
N ALA A 71 28.93 14.33 9.23
CA ALA A 71 29.66 13.07 9.32
C ALA A 71 30.73 12.91 8.21
N LEU A 72 30.39 13.24 6.96
CA LEU A 72 31.33 13.17 5.83
C LEU A 72 32.47 14.17 6.01
N SER A 73 32.14 15.40 6.42
CA SER A 73 33.13 16.44 6.70
C SER A 73 34.10 16.03 7.80
N ALA A 74 33.61 15.39 8.87
CA ALA A 74 34.46 14.87 9.93
C ALA A 74 35.41 13.78 9.43
N ARG A 75 34.89 12.78 8.67
CA ARG A 75 35.69 11.68 8.10
C ARG A 75 36.75 12.17 7.12
N LEU A 76 36.44 13.16 6.29
CA LEU A 76 37.41 13.73 5.34
C LEU A 76 38.54 14.45 6.06
N ARG A 77 38.24 15.23 7.12
CA ARG A 77 39.27 15.90 7.94
C ARG A 77 40.18 14.90 8.63
N GLU A 78 39.62 13.79 9.12
CA GLU A 78 40.38 12.71 9.73
C GLU A 78 41.31 12.01 8.71
N ALA A 79 40.78 11.66 7.54
CA ALA A 79 41.50 10.88 6.53
C ALA A 79 42.63 11.67 5.82
N LEU A 80 42.43 12.96 5.57
CA LEU A 80 43.39 13.80 4.83
C LEU A 80 44.39 14.52 5.75
N GLY A 81 44.08 14.57 7.05
CA GLY A 81 44.83 15.36 8.03
C GLY A 81 44.77 16.87 7.75
N ALA A 82 45.34 17.67 8.65
CA ALA A 82 45.33 19.13 8.52
C ALA A 82 46.16 19.67 7.34
N ALA A 83 46.99 18.83 6.70
CA ALA A 83 47.91 19.23 5.63
C ALA A 83 47.26 19.28 4.23
N HIS A 84 46.12 18.62 4.04
CA HIS A 84 45.43 18.55 2.75
C HIS A 84 43.94 18.92 2.89
N PRO A 85 43.63 20.23 3.00
CA PRO A 85 42.24 20.68 3.05
C PRO A 85 41.52 20.34 1.74
N VAL A 86 40.35 19.72 1.85
CA VAL A 86 39.44 19.55 0.70
C VAL A 86 38.91 20.93 0.33
N PRO A 87 38.96 21.33 -0.96
CA PRO A 87 38.33 22.57 -1.40
C PRO A 87 36.83 22.54 -1.10
N ASP A 88 36.31 23.61 -0.49
CA ASP A 88 34.90 23.70 -0.10
C ASP A 88 33.94 23.47 -1.29
N GLU A 89 34.34 23.91 -2.48
CA GLU A 89 33.58 23.70 -3.72
C GLU A 89 33.35 22.22 -4.05
N VAL A 90 34.36 21.38 -3.82
CA VAL A 90 34.25 19.93 -4.03
C VAL A 90 33.31 19.33 -2.99
N LEU A 91 33.45 19.74 -1.73
CA LEU A 91 32.58 19.30 -0.64
C LEU A 91 31.12 19.65 -0.91
N VAL A 92 30.82 20.91 -1.26
CA VAL A 92 29.46 21.37 -1.58
C VAL A 92 28.89 20.59 -2.76
N ARG A 93 29.67 20.36 -3.83
CA ARG A 93 29.20 19.59 -4.99
C ARG A 93 28.84 18.15 -4.64
N GLU A 94 29.72 17.44 -3.93
CA GLU A 94 29.46 16.04 -3.55
C GLU A 94 28.28 15.94 -2.57
N LEU A 95 28.13 16.91 -1.68
CA LEU A 95 27.00 16.98 -0.76
C LEU A 95 25.68 17.23 -1.47
N ALA A 96 25.67 18.08 -2.51
CA ALA A 96 24.48 18.32 -3.31
C ALA A 96 24.03 17.05 -4.05
N VAL A 97 24.97 16.34 -4.69
CA VAL A 97 24.71 15.05 -5.35
C VAL A 97 24.22 14.01 -4.34
N TYR A 98 24.81 13.96 -3.16
CA TYR A 98 24.39 13.04 -2.11
C TYR A 98 22.99 13.38 -1.57
N ALA A 99 22.71 14.66 -1.32
CA ALA A 99 21.42 15.12 -0.82
C ALA A 99 20.29 14.72 -1.78
N ASP A 100 20.48 14.92 -3.08
CA ASP A 100 19.55 14.50 -4.12
C ASP A 100 19.32 12.97 -4.11
N ARG A 101 20.38 12.18 -3.92
CA ARG A 101 20.29 10.71 -3.83
C ARG A 101 19.50 10.19 -2.63
N ILE A 102 19.43 10.95 -1.54
CA ILE A 102 18.73 10.53 -0.32
C ILE A 102 17.41 11.26 -0.10
N ASP A 103 17.08 12.23 -0.94
CA ASP A 103 15.86 13.02 -0.82
C ASP A 103 14.64 12.21 -1.26
N VAL A 104 13.77 11.95 -0.29
CA VAL A 104 12.52 11.21 -0.45
C VAL A 104 11.28 12.13 -0.40
N SER A 105 11.47 13.45 -0.44
CA SER A 105 10.39 14.42 -0.26
C SER A 105 9.31 14.27 -1.32
N GLU A 106 9.69 14.05 -2.58
CA GLU A 106 8.75 13.87 -3.68
C GLU A 106 7.95 12.57 -3.54
N GLU A 107 8.61 11.47 -3.17
CA GLU A 107 7.97 10.18 -2.91
C GLU A 107 6.98 10.28 -1.75
N LEU A 108 7.31 11.02 -0.68
CA LEU A 108 6.41 11.23 0.45
C LEU A 108 5.16 12.01 0.06
N VAL A 109 5.30 13.07 -0.74
CA VAL A 109 4.15 13.84 -1.24
C VAL A 109 3.24 12.96 -2.11
N ARG A 110 3.83 12.20 -3.04
CA ARG A 110 3.05 11.28 -3.90
C ARG A 110 2.39 10.17 -3.09
N LEU A 111 3.09 9.58 -2.13
CA LEU A 111 2.56 8.54 -1.24
C LEU A 111 1.35 9.06 -0.45
N ALA A 112 1.44 10.27 0.11
CA ALA A 112 0.31 10.90 0.81
C ALA A 112 -0.91 11.07 -0.09
N SER A 113 -0.70 11.58 -1.31
CA SER A 113 -1.77 11.74 -2.31
C SER A 113 -2.45 10.41 -2.67
N HIS A 114 -1.66 9.35 -2.88
CA HIS A 114 -2.21 8.02 -3.16
C HIS A 114 -2.95 7.41 -1.97
N LEU A 115 -2.51 7.66 -0.72
CA LEU A 115 -3.22 7.25 0.49
C LEU A 115 -4.55 7.99 0.64
N ASP A 116 -4.60 9.29 0.31
CA ASP A 116 -5.84 10.07 0.29
C ASP A 116 -6.84 9.52 -0.75
N ALA A 117 -6.34 9.19 -1.95
CA ALA A 117 -7.17 8.57 -2.98
C ALA A 117 -7.67 7.17 -2.56
N LEU A 118 -6.85 6.39 -1.85
CA LEU A 118 -7.25 5.09 -1.31
C LEU A 118 -8.38 5.22 -0.29
N ASP A 119 -8.29 6.16 0.66
CA ASP A 119 -9.35 6.37 1.65
C ASP A 119 -10.66 6.83 1.01
N GLN A 120 -10.58 7.68 -0.01
CA GLN A 120 -11.76 8.09 -0.79
C GLN A 120 -12.38 6.88 -1.51
N LEU A 121 -11.57 6.03 -2.12
CA LEU A 121 -12.04 4.82 -2.79
C LEU A 121 -12.72 3.86 -1.82
N LEU A 122 -12.13 3.63 -0.64
CA LEU A 122 -12.68 2.76 0.41
C LEU A 122 -13.93 3.37 1.09
N SER A 123 -14.22 4.65 0.85
CA SER A 123 -15.42 5.33 1.37
C SER A 123 -16.54 5.40 0.34
N ALA A 124 -16.21 5.24 -0.95
CA ALA A 124 -17.18 5.27 -2.03
C ALA A 124 -17.99 3.96 -2.12
N ALA A 125 -19.28 4.08 -2.44
CA ALA A 125 -20.13 2.95 -2.81
C ALA A 125 -20.23 2.88 -4.34
N ASP A 126 -19.12 2.51 -4.99
CA ASP A 126 -18.99 2.45 -6.45
C ASP A 126 -18.71 1.01 -6.91
N ASP A 127 -19.21 0.63 -8.09
CA ASP A 127 -19.12 -0.75 -8.62
C ASP A 127 -17.74 -1.05 -9.24
N ALA A 128 -16.94 -0.02 -9.54
CA ALA A 128 -15.63 -0.14 -10.19
C ALA A 128 -14.43 -0.17 -9.21
N VAL A 129 -14.65 -0.55 -7.95
CA VAL A 129 -13.64 -0.44 -6.88
C VAL A 129 -12.41 -1.31 -7.12
N GLY A 130 -12.56 -2.53 -7.67
CA GLY A 130 -11.44 -3.49 -7.81
C GLY A 130 -10.27 -2.97 -8.68
N ARG A 131 -10.56 -2.49 -9.90
CA ARG A 131 -9.52 -1.99 -10.82
C ARG A 131 -8.86 -0.70 -10.31
N LYS A 132 -9.64 0.19 -9.70
CA LYS A 132 -9.11 1.42 -9.08
C LYS A 132 -8.21 1.10 -7.90
N LEU A 133 -8.59 0.10 -7.09
CA LEU A 133 -7.80 -0.36 -5.95
C LEU A 133 -6.46 -0.94 -6.39
N GLU A 134 -6.46 -1.81 -7.40
CA GLU A 134 -5.22 -2.41 -7.91
C GLU A 134 -4.22 -1.36 -8.42
N PHE A 135 -4.73 -0.36 -9.16
CA PHE A 135 -3.92 0.77 -9.61
C PHE A 135 -3.32 1.56 -8.43
N LEU A 136 -4.11 1.88 -7.41
CA LEU A 136 -3.62 2.61 -6.24
C LEU A 136 -2.58 1.80 -5.46
N LEU A 137 -2.79 0.50 -5.27
CA LEU A 137 -1.81 -0.37 -4.61
C LEU A 137 -0.49 -0.45 -5.40
N GLN A 138 -0.56 -0.43 -6.74
CA GLN A 138 0.62 -0.37 -7.58
C GLN A 138 1.38 0.96 -7.43
N GLU A 139 0.69 2.10 -7.46
CA GLU A 139 1.32 3.40 -7.29
C GLU A 139 1.91 3.57 -5.88
N LEU A 140 1.20 3.16 -4.83
CA LEU A 140 1.73 3.11 -3.46
C LEU A 140 3.01 2.26 -3.39
N GLY A 141 2.99 1.08 -4.01
CA GLY A 141 4.16 0.21 -4.09
C GLY A 141 5.34 0.84 -4.82
N ARG A 142 5.09 1.60 -5.89
CA ARG A 142 6.13 2.34 -6.62
C ARG A 142 6.80 3.38 -5.73
N GLU A 143 6.02 4.17 -5.00
CA GLU A 143 6.58 5.20 -4.10
C GLU A 143 7.33 4.61 -2.91
N VAL A 144 6.84 3.53 -2.31
CA VAL A 144 7.54 2.82 -1.23
C VAL A 144 8.85 2.21 -1.73
N ASN A 145 8.88 1.65 -2.94
CA ASN A 145 10.11 1.12 -3.54
C ASN A 145 11.16 2.20 -3.78
N THR A 146 10.77 3.34 -4.37
CA THR A 146 11.68 4.47 -4.62
C THR A 146 12.20 5.05 -3.31
N THR A 147 11.33 5.21 -2.30
CA THR A 147 11.71 5.62 -0.94
C THR A 147 12.78 4.68 -0.38
N GLY A 148 12.58 3.36 -0.52
CA GLY A 148 13.55 2.35 -0.11
C GLY A 148 14.90 2.46 -0.83
N ALA A 149 14.90 2.69 -2.14
CA ALA A 149 16.13 2.82 -2.93
C ALA A 149 16.97 4.06 -2.54
N LYS A 150 16.32 5.11 -2.01
CA LYS A 150 16.97 6.33 -1.52
C LYS A 150 17.29 6.29 0.00
N SER A 151 17.01 5.17 0.65
CA SER A 151 17.16 5.02 2.10
C SER A 151 18.40 4.21 2.45
N ASN A 152 19.31 4.84 3.20
CA ASN A 152 20.57 4.23 3.64
C ASN A 152 20.67 4.11 5.18
N ASP A 153 19.53 4.28 5.87
CA ASP A 153 19.40 4.22 7.32
C ASP A 153 18.58 2.99 7.72
N ALA A 154 19.03 2.26 8.73
CA ALA A 154 18.43 1.00 9.14
C ALA A 154 16.97 1.16 9.63
N ALA A 155 16.65 2.26 10.32
CA ALA A 155 15.29 2.50 10.81
C ALA A 155 14.35 2.80 9.63
N LEU A 156 14.81 3.57 8.65
CA LEU A 156 14.03 3.86 7.45
C LEU A 156 13.83 2.61 6.59
N THR A 157 14.90 1.81 6.40
CA THR A 157 14.81 0.51 5.72
C THR A 157 13.78 -0.40 6.39
N ARG A 158 13.71 -0.41 7.73
CA ARG A 158 12.72 -1.22 8.45
C ARG A 158 11.28 -0.78 8.14
N LEU A 159 10.99 0.51 8.23
CA LEU A 159 9.66 1.04 7.90
C LEU A 159 9.26 0.77 6.45
N VAL A 160 10.20 0.87 5.51
CA VAL A 160 9.94 0.54 4.10
C VAL A 160 9.60 -0.94 3.93
N LEU A 161 10.31 -1.85 4.61
CA LEU A 161 10.01 -3.28 4.54
C LEU A 161 8.65 -3.60 5.15
N ASP A 162 8.32 -2.99 6.28
CA ASP A 162 7.02 -3.16 6.94
C ASP A 162 5.88 -2.62 6.03
N ALA A 163 6.08 -1.47 5.38
CA ALA A 163 5.12 -0.92 4.40
C ALA A 163 4.94 -1.82 3.18
N LYS A 164 6.03 -2.41 2.65
CA LYS A 164 5.96 -3.38 1.54
C LYS A 164 5.15 -4.62 1.92
N ALA A 165 5.34 -5.14 3.13
CA ALA A 165 4.60 -6.30 3.61
C ALA A 165 3.10 -6.01 3.69
N VAL A 166 2.72 -4.82 4.20
CA VAL A 166 1.31 -4.41 4.22
C VAL A 166 0.73 -4.29 2.80
N LEU A 167 1.46 -3.66 1.87
CA LEU A 167 1.00 -3.53 0.49
C LEU A 167 0.85 -4.87 -0.21
N GLU A 168 1.76 -5.82 0.01
CA GLU A 168 1.64 -7.16 -0.56
C GLU A 168 0.42 -7.90 0.00
N GLN A 169 0.21 -7.84 1.32
CA GLN A 169 -1.00 -8.40 1.94
C GLN A 169 -2.27 -7.79 1.35
N MET A 170 -2.30 -6.48 1.12
CA MET A 170 -3.45 -5.82 0.48
C MET A 170 -3.65 -6.29 -0.96
N ARG A 171 -2.57 -6.50 -1.73
CA ARG A 171 -2.64 -7.01 -3.11
C ARG A 171 -3.17 -8.44 -3.16
N GLU A 172 -2.68 -9.32 -2.29
CA GLU A 172 -3.17 -10.70 -2.18
C GLU A 172 -4.67 -10.73 -1.82
N GLN A 173 -5.08 -9.92 -0.84
CA GLN A 173 -6.48 -9.78 -0.45
C GLN A 173 -7.36 -9.24 -1.59
N ALA A 174 -6.88 -8.25 -2.35
CA ALA A 174 -7.60 -7.70 -3.49
C ALA A 174 -7.75 -8.73 -4.62
N ALA A 175 -6.72 -9.54 -4.88
CA ALA A 175 -6.73 -10.58 -5.90
C ALA A 175 -7.65 -11.76 -5.55
N ASN A 176 -7.77 -12.10 -4.25
CA ASN A 176 -8.59 -13.23 -3.80
C ASN A 176 -10.11 -12.95 -3.83
N VAL A 177 -10.53 -11.69 -3.94
CA VAL A 177 -11.94 -11.27 -3.91
C VAL A 177 -12.45 -10.82 -5.29
N ALA A 178 -11.54 -10.60 -6.24
CA ALA A 178 -11.85 -10.33 -7.65
C ALA A 178 -12.30 -11.61 -8.40
#